data_AF-A0A2E9MV94-F1
#
_entry.id   AF-A0A2E9MV94-F1
#
_cell.length_a   1.000
_cell.length_b   1.000
_cell.length_c   1.000
_cell.angle_alpha   90.00
_cell.angle_beta   90.00
_cell.angle_gamma   90.00
#
_symmetry.space_group_name_H-M   'P 1'
#
loop_
_entity.id
_entity.type
_entity.pdbx_description
1 polymer ?
#
loop_
_entity_poly.entity_id
_entity_poly.type
_entity_poly.pdbx_seq_one_letter_code
_entity_poly.pdbx_strand_id
1 'polypeptide(L)' 'MAKGVNHYMKDGSVHRGGMHKMPNGEMHSGAKHSASSKKLFHFSELSKTAQAKARKSRSQAKG' A
#
# COMPACT_ATOMS: atom_id res chain seq x y z
N MET A 1 -11.36 4.02 6.59
CA MET A 1 -10.70 3.50 5.38
C MET A 1 -11.78 3.09 4.40
N ALA A 2 -11.75 3.57 3.16
CA ALA A 2 -12.73 3.15 2.16
C ALA A 2 -12.58 1.64 1.93
N LYS A 3 -13.65 0.88 2.20
CA LYS A 3 -13.71 -0.55 1.94
C LYS A 3 -13.50 -0.76 0.43
N GLY A 4 -12.34 -1.31 0.03
CA GLY A 4 -12.08 -1.71 -1.36
C GLY A 4 -10.88 -1.09 -2.07
N VAL A 5 -10.14 -0.15 -1.45
CA VAL A 5 -8.90 0.38 -2.06
C VAL A 5 -7.66 -0.39 -1.57
N ASN A 6 -6.91 -0.95 -2.52
CA ASN A 6 -5.60 -1.55 -2.24
C ASN A 6 -4.59 -0.45 -1.91
N HIS A 7 -3.75 -0.73 -0.92
CA HIS A 7 -2.60 0.10 -0.58
C HIS A 7 -1.33 -0.58 -1.06
N TYR A 8 -0.31 0.21 -1.36
CA TYR A 8 0.91 -0.27 -1.99
C TYR A 8 2.15 0.19 -1.23
N MET A 9 3.19 -0.63 -1.26
CA MET A 9 4.55 -0.20 -0.95
C MET A 9 5.05 0.72 -2.06
N LYS A 10 6.13 1.47 -1.79
CA LYS A 10 6.77 2.37 -2.77
C LYS A 10 7.15 1.67 -4.09
N ASP A 11 7.46 0.38 -4.03
CA ASP A 11 7.83 -0.43 -5.19
C ASP A 11 6.62 -0.96 -6.00
N GLY A 12 5.39 -0.72 -5.52
CA GLY A 12 4.16 -1.23 -6.13
C GLY A 12 3.68 -2.57 -5.60
N SER A 13 4.35 -3.16 -4.60
CA SER A 13 3.86 -4.38 -3.95
C SER A 13 2.58 -4.10 -3.17
N VAL A 14 1.56 -4.94 -3.33
CA VAL A 14 0.28 -4.77 -2.62
C VAL A 14 0.44 -5.09 -1.14
N HIS A 15 -0.04 -4.21 -0.27
CA HIS A 15 -0.08 -4.44 1.16
C HIS A 15 -1.48 -4.89 1.58
N ARG A 16 -1.55 -6.05 2.23
CA ARG A 16 -2.81 -6.66 2.70
C ARG A 16 -2.88 -6.80 4.23
N GLY A 17 -1.78 -6.48 4.92
CA GLY A 17 -1.69 -6.59 6.38
C GLY A 17 -2.28 -5.39 7.11
N GLY A 18 -2.10 -5.38 8.43
CA GLY A 18 -2.49 -4.24 9.27
C GLY A 18 -1.87 -2.92 8.80
N MET A 19 -2.59 -1.82 9.01
CA MET A 19 -2.14 -0.47 8.70
C MET A 19 -2.64 0.49 9.78
N HIS A 20 -1.97 1.63 9.90
CA HIS A 20 -2.44 2.73 10.75
C HIS A 20 -2.18 4.07 10.06
N LYS A 21 -2.97 5.07 10.46
CA LYS A 21 -2.81 6.44 10.01
C LYS A 21 -1.85 7.17 10.95
N MET A 22 -0.85 7.82 10.39
CA MET A 22 0.10 8.66 11.11
C MET A 22 -0.55 10.00 11.52
N PRO A 23 -0.01 10.70 12.53
CA PRO A 23 -0.49 12.02 12.92
C PRO A 23 -0.45 13.05 11.77
N ASN A 24 0.53 12.94 10.86
CA ASN A 24 0.64 13.76 9.65
C ASN A 24 -0.37 13.38 8.54
N GLY A 25 -1.18 12.35 8.75
CA GLY A 25 -2.19 11.87 7.81
C GLY A 25 -1.77 10.73 6.90
N GLU A 26 -0.49 10.35 6.86
CA GLU A 26 0.02 9.29 6.00
C GLU A 26 -0.38 7.89 6.48
N MET A 27 -0.61 6.96 5.56
CA MET A 27 -0.86 5.56 5.93
C MET A 27 0.45 4.81 6.04
N HIS A 28 0.63 4.00 7.07
CA HIS A 28 1.81 3.17 7.28
C HIS A 28 1.44 1.71 7.58
N SER A 29 2.35 0.79 7.30
CA SER A 29 2.19 -0.64 7.54
C SER A 29 2.25 -0.99 9.03
N GLY A 30 1.66 -2.12 9.40
CA GLY A 30 1.59 -2.59 10.77
C GLY A 30 0.40 -2.00 11.52
N ALA A 31 -0.09 -2.74 12.52
CA ALA A 31 -1.29 -2.35 13.27
C ALA A 31 -1.07 -1.16 14.23
N LYS A 32 0.19 -0.85 14.57
CA LYS A 32 0.57 0.20 15.53
C LYS A 32 1.70 1.05 14.97
N HIS A 33 1.80 2.27 15.47
CA HIS A 33 2.90 3.19 15.18
C HIS A 33 4.21 2.66 15.76
N SER A 34 5.08 2.15 14.88
CA SER A 34 6.42 1.67 15.20
C SER A 34 7.45 2.25 14.25
N ALA A 35 8.71 2.32 14.68
CA ALA A 35 9.81 2.76 13.84
C ALA A 35 10.02 1.85 12.59
N SER A 36 9.55 0.60 12.66
CA SER A 36 9.61 -0.35 11.54
C SER A 36 8.44 -0.21 10.54
N SER A 37 7.46 0.64 10.85
CA SER A 37 6.34 0.87 9.95
C SER A 37 6.79 1.56 8.67
N LYS A 38 6.29 1.09 7.53
CA LYS A 38 6.63 1.59 6.20
C LYS A 38 5.46 2.34 5.61
N LYS A 39 5.72 3.49 4.99
CA LYS A 39 4.70 4.28 4.30
C LYS A 39 4.00 3.45 3.21
N LEU A 40 2.68 3.57 3.18
CA LEU A 40 1.76 3.04 2.19
C LEU A 40 1.33 4.15 1.23
N PHE A 41 1.11 3.77 -0.02
CA PHE A 41 0.78 4.66 -1.12
C PHE A 41 -0.51 4.20 -1.80
N HIS A 42 -1.29 5.14 -2.31
CA HIS A 42 -2.34 4.85 -3.28
C HIS A 42 -1.73 4.56 -4.66
N PHE A 43 -2.48 3.86 -5.50
CA PHE A 43 -2.03 3.48 -6.84
C PHE A 43 -1.57 4.67 -7.69
N SER A 44 -2.26 5.80 -7.59
CA SER A 44 -1.96 7.04 -8.34
C SER A 44 -0.66 7.72 -7.89
N GLU A 45 -0.19 7.45 -6.67
CA GLU A 45 1.04 8.02 -6.10
C GLU A 45 2.30 7.21 -6.47
N LEU A 46 2.11 6.03 -7.06
CA LEU A 46 3.21 5.18 -7.50
C LEU A 46 3.86 5.70 -8.78
N SER A 47 5.16 5.44 -8.94
CA SER A 47 5.85 5.64 -10.21
C SER A 47 5.25 4.76 -11.32
N LYS A 48 5.48 5.11 -12.59
CA LYS A 48 5.01 4.29 -13.72
C LYS A 48 5.45 2.82 -13.63
N THR A 49 6.68 2.58 -13.15
CA THR A 49 7.23 1.22 -12.95
C THR A 49 6.54 0.49 -11.81
N ALA A 50 6.31 1.14 -10.67
CA ALA A 50 5.58 0.57 -9.54
C ALA A 50 4.10 0.32 -9.88
N GLN A 51 3.47 1.20 -10.66
CA GLN A 51 2.12 0.99 -11.18
C GLN A 51 2.03 -0.25 -12.08
N ALA A 52 3.02 -0.46 -12.96
CA ALA A 52 3.08 -1.66 -13.79
C ALA A 52 3.18 -2.93 -12.95
N LYS A 53 4.02 -2.93 -11.90
CA LYS A 53 4.11 -4.05 -10.94
C LYS A 53 2.78 -4.27 -10.21
N ALA A 54 2.19 -3.21 -9.66
CA ALA A 54 0.91 -3.26 -8.95
C ALA A 54 -0.25 -3.77 -9.82
N ARG A 55 -0.25 -3.49 -11.13
CA ARG A 55 -1.22 -4.05 -12.09
C ARG A 55 -1.02 -5.55 -12.27
N LYS A 56 0.22 -6.02 -12.42
CA LYS A 56 0.54 -7.46 -12.50
C LYS A 56 0.11 -8.21 -11.22
N SER A 57 0.39 -7.64 -10.05
CA SER A 57 0.01 -8.23 -8.76
C SER A 57 -1.50 -8.27 -8.54
N ARG A 58 -2.28 -7.36 -9.13
CA ARG A 58 -3.76 -7.42 -9.13
C ARG A 58 -4.30 -8.59 -9.97
N SER A 59 -3.60 -8.97 -11.04
CA SER A 59 -3.97 -10.07 -11.93
C SER A 59 -3.80 -11.45 -11.28
N GLN A 60 -2.83 -11.63 -10.38
CA GLN A 60 -2.54 -12.94 -9.77
C GLN A 60 -3.45 -13.29 -8.58
N ALA A 61 -4.21 -12.34 -8.03
CA ALA A 61 -5.13 -12.61 -6.92
C ALA A 61 -6.52 -13.08 -7.37
N LYS A 62 -6.68 -13.44 -8.65
CA LYS A 62 -7.93 -13.96 -9.26
C LYS A 62 -7.76 -15.35 -9.90
N GLY A 63 -6.63 -16.03 -9.66
CA GLY A 63 -6.42 -17.43 -10.00
C GLY A 63 -6.62 -18.31 -8.79
#